data_AF-A0A183L2M6-F1
#
_entry.id   AF-A0A183L2M6-F1
#
_cell.length_a   1.000
_cell.length_b   1.000
_cell.length_c   1.000
_cell.angle_alpha   90.00
_cell.angle_beta   90.00
_cell.angle_gamma   90.00
#
_symmetry.space_group_name_H-M   'P 1'
#
loop_
_entity.id
_entity.type
_entity.pdbx_description
1 polymer ?
#
loop_
_entity_poly.entity_id
_entity_poly.type
_entity_poly.pdbx_seq_one_letter_code
_entity_poly.pdbx_strand_id
1 'polypeptide(L)'
;MMCADNEFNSISSLLFSTPERSLRTLLHDPPMTYSISVLTIFVLVYYFLACITYGLSVPTGLFIPSLLIGAGWGRIIGHLMHTIDPVHFSDPGKFALIGAAAQLGGIVRTTLSLTVILMEATGNVIVGLPLLMTLTVAKYMGDCLSEGIYDEHIGLNSMALLPWTPHSLSITKRAYDLMSNPVVFLYPIMRVSELVERVTNNLHHGFPVVVGSTDSSRFSYGTLVGMISSEHLALLLQKRVCYLFLL
;
A
#
# COMPACT_ATOMS: atom_id res chain seq x y z
N MET A 1 -27.57 -12.94 28.87
CA MET A 1 -28.09 -11.60 28.51
C MET A 1 -28.75 -10.92 29.73
N MET A 2 -28.25 -11.18 30.94
CA MET A 2 -28.74 -10.61 32.19
C MET A 2 -27.50 -10.35 33.04
N CYS A 3 -27.11 -9.09 33.14
CA CYS A 3 -26.15 -8.65 34.16
C CYS A 3 -26.95 -8.26 35.40
N ALA A 4 -26.33 -8.33 36.59
CA ALA A 4 -26.96 -7.78 37.79
C ALA A 4 -27.13 -6.26 37.66
N ASP A 5 -28.00 -5.67 38.47
CA ASP A 5 -28.18 -4.21 38.49
C ASP A 5 -26.82 -3.52 38.75
N ASN A 6 -26.46 -2.55 37.91
CA ASN A 6 -25.14 -1.86 37.83
C ASN A 6 -23.96 -2.66 37.25
N GLU A 7 -24.16 -3.85 36.69
CA GLU A 7 -23.14 -4.55 35.92
C GLU A 7 -23.38 -4.42 34.40
N PHE A 8 -22.29 -4.32 33.64
CA PHE A 8 -22.33 -4.24 32.18
C PHE A 8 -21.72 -5.49 31.56
N ASN A 9 -22.28 -5.94 30.44
CA ASN A 9 -21.72 -7.08 29.72
C ASN A 9 -20.46 -6.65 28.96
N SER A 10 -19.33 -7.26 29.30
CA SER A 10 -18.01 -6.96 28.71
C SER A 10 -17.99 -7.12 27.18
N ILE A 11 -18.73 -8.09 26.62
CA ILE A 11 -18.80 -8.28 25.16
C ILE A 11 -19.58 -7.15 24.47
N SER A 12 -20.62 -6.64 25.13
CA SER A 12 -21.45 -5.55 24.64
C SER A 12 -20.65 -4.26 24.58
N SER A 13 -19.81 -4.01 25.59
CA SER A 13 -18.93 -2.84 25.62
C SER A 13 -17.95 -2.84 24.45
N LEU A 14 -17.42 -3.99 24.05
CA LEU A 14 -16.45 -4.10 22.95
C LEU A 14 -17.11 -4.00 21.57
N LEU A 15 -18.29 -4.58 21.38
CA LEU A 15 -18.98 -4.64 20.08
C LEU A 15 -19.80 -3.38 19.76
N PHE A 16 -20.44 -2.76 20.76
CA PHE A 16 -21.35 -1.62 20.53
C PHE A 16 -20.68 -0.25 20.75
N SER A 17 -19.40 -0.22 21.13
CA SER A 17 -18.65 1.04 21.17
C SER A 17 -17.89 1.27 19.85
N THR A 18 -17.43 2.51 19.64
CA THR A 18 -16.64 2.83 18.44
C THR A 18 -15.32 2.05 18.47
N PRO A 19 -14.82 1.58 17.30
CA PRO A 19 -13.63 0.73 17.26
C PRO A 19 -12.38 1.42 17.82
N GLU A 20 -12.30 2.75 17.70
CA GLU A 20 -11.26 3.58 18.32
C GLU A 20 -11.32 3.53 19.84
N ARG A 21 -12.53 3.57 20.41
CA ARG A 21 -12.74 3.50 21.86
C ARG A 21 -12.44 2.09 22.35
N SER A 22 -12.90 1.06 21.66
CA SER A 22 -12.55 -0.34 21.95
C SER A 22 -11.03 -0.56 21.89
N LEU A 23 -10.34 -0.01 20.89
CA LEU A 23 -8.88 -0.12 20.81
C LEU A 23 -8.22 0.56 22.02
N ARG A 24 -8.66 1.77 22.38
CA ARG A 24 -8.12 2.49 23.53
C ARG A 24 -8.35 1.75 24.84
N THR A 25 -9.52 1.16 25.07
CA THR A 25 -9.80 0.35 26.26
C THR A 25 -8.92 -0.90 26.29
N LEU A 26 -8.75 -1.58 25.15
CA LEU A 26 -7.83 -2.72 25.03
C LEU A 26 -6.36 -2.38 25.27
N LEU A 27 -5.93 -1.14 25.06
CA LEU A 27 -4.54 -0.72 25.31
C LEU A 27 -4.30 -0.28 26.77
N HIS A 28 -5.30 0.34 27.42
CA HIS A 28 -5.11 0.99 28.72
C HIS A 28 -5.83 0.33 29.90
N ASP A 29 -6.79 -0.57 29.68
CA ASP A 29 -7.52 -1.20 30.78
C ASP A 29 -6.61 -2.09 31.65
N PRO A 30 -6.86 -2.17 32.97
CA PRO A 30 -6.03 -2.93 33.90
C PRO A 30 -5.96 -4.43 33.58
N PRO A 31 -5.00 -5.16 34.17
CA PRO A 31 -4.92 -6.60 33.99
C PRO A 31 -6.22 -7.30 34.45
N MET A 32 -6.63 -8.30 33.67
CA MET A 32 -7.79 -9.17 33.95
C MET A 32 -9.19 -8.54 33.94
N THR A 33 -9.37 -7.35 33.37
CA THR A 33 -10.72 -6.77 33.14
C THR A 33 -11.60 -7.61 32.21
N TYR A 34 -11.02 -8.33 31.25
CA TYR A 34 -11.74 -9.14 30.27
C TYR A 34 -11.38 -10.61 30.42
N SER A 35 -12.39 -11.48 30.39
CA SER A 35 -12.20 -12.93 30.31
C SER A 35 -11.64 -13.32 28.95
N ILE A 36 -10.71 -14.28 28.93
CA ILE A 36 -10.07 -14.78 27.70
C ILE A 36 -11.12 -15.23 26.68
N SER A 37 -12.14 -15.97 27.13
CA SER A 37 -13.23 -16.49 26.28
C SER A 37 -13.96 -15.39 25.51
N VAL A 38 -14.30 -14.28 26.18
CA VAL A 38 -14.99 -13.14 25.55
C VAL A 38 -14.10 -12.48 24.50
N LEU A 39 -12.80 -12.32 24.80
CA LEU A 39 -11.85 -11.72 23.88
C LEU A 39 -11.63 -12.60 22.65
N THR A 40 -11.55 -13.93 22.82
CA THR A 40 -11.43 -14.88 21.69
C THR A 40 -12.64 -14.82 20.78
N ILE A 41 -13.86 -14.81 21.34
CA ILE A 41 -15.10 -14.70 20.55
C ILE A 41 -15.13 -13.36 19.80
N PHE A 42 -14.78 -12.27 20.47
CA PHE A 42 -14.71 -10.94 19.86
C PHE A 42 -13.73 -10.89 18.68
N VAL A 43 -12.50 -11.35 18.86
CA VAL A 43 -11.46 -11.37 17.82
C VAL A 43 -11.91 -12.19 16.61
N LEU A 44 -12.46 -13.38 16.84
CA LEU A 44 -12.88 -14.28 15.76
C LEU A 44 -14.02 -13.65 14.95
N VAL A 45 -15.06 -13.17 15.61
CA VAL A 45 -16.22 -12.54 14.94
C VAL A 45 -15.79 -11.27 14.20
N TYR A 46 -14.99 -10.42 14.84
CA TYR A 46 -14.56 -9.15 14.25
C TYR A 46 -13.59 -9.36 13.07
N TYR A 47 -12.76 -10.41 13.11
CA TYR A 47 -11.89 -10.78 11.99
C TYR A 47 -12.69 -11.14 10.73
N PHE A 48 -13.67 -12.04 10.85
CA PHE A 48 -14.51 -12.38 9.70
C PHE A 48 -15.33 -11.19 9.19
N LEU A 49 -15.84 -10.36 10.10
CA LEU A 49 -16.57 -9.16 9.72
C LEU A 49 -15.66 -8.16 8.97
N ALA A 50 -14.41 -7.98 9.42
CA ALA A 50 -13.43 -7.15 8.74
C ALA A 50 -13.10 -7.68 7.33
N CYS A 51 -12.95 -9.00 7.17
CA CYS A 51 -12.74 -9.62 5.85
C CYS A 51 -13.92 -9.40 4.91
N ILE A 52 -15.16 -9.60 5.38
CA ILE A 52 -16.37 -9.41 4.57
C ILE A 52 -16.52 -7.93 4.18
N THR A 53 -16.35 -7.01 5.13
CA THR A 53 -16.54 -5.57 4.90
C THR A 53 -15.52 -4.99 3.94
N TYR A 54 -14.29 -5.48 3.95
CA TYR A 54 -13.26 -5.05 2.99
C TYR A 54 -13.57 -5.47 1.55
N GLY A 55 -14.25 -6.60 1.36
CA GLY A 55 -14.69 -7.04 0.03
C GLY A 55 -15.88 -6.25 -0.54
N LEU A 56 -16.44 -5.29 0.20
CA LEU A 56 -17.56 -4.48 -0.27
C LEU A 56 -17.08 -3.27 -1.07
N SER A 57 -17.87 -2.86 -2.07
CA SER A 57 -17.63 -1.63 -2.85
C SER A 57 -18.06 -0.38 -2.06
N VAL A 58 -17.45 -0.17 -0.89
CA VAL A 58 -17.69 0.97 -0.01
C VAL A 58 -16.35 1.57 0.38
N PRO A 59 -16.19 2.90 0.36
CA PRO A 59 -14.97 3.54 0.84
C PRO A 59 -14.80 3.27 2.34
N THR A 60 -13.87 2.38 2.69
CA THR A 60 -13.59 1.97 4.06
C THR A 60 -12.08 1.91 4.32
N GLY A 61 -11.69 2.00 5.59
CA GLY A 61 -10.30 1.90 6.02
C GLY A 61 -10.01 0.57 6.72
N LEU A 62 -8.87 -0.04 6.41
CA LEU A 62 -8.41 -1.29 7.04
C LEU A 62 -7.57 -1.10 8.31
N PHE A 63 -7.10 0.13 8.55
CA PHE A 63 -6.11 0.40 9.59
C PHE A 63 -6.64 0.15 11.01
N ILE A 64 -7.75 0.79 11.38
CA ILE A 64 -8.35 0.62 12.71
C ILE A 64 -8.86 -0.81 12.97
N PRO A 65 -9.60 -1.48 12.05
CA PRO A 65 -10.09 -2.83 12.33
C PRO A 65 -8.95 -3.84 12.50
N SER A 66 -7.86 -3.72 11.75
CA SER A 66 -6.69 -4.60 11.92
C SER A 66 -5.94 -4.34 13.23
N LEU A 67 -5.78 -3.08 13.65
CA LEU A 67 -5.24 -2.76 14.97
C LEU A 67 -6.10 -3.34 16.10
N LEU A 68 -7.43 -3.28 15.97
CA LEU A 68 -8.36 -3.79 16.98
C LEU A 68 -8.30 -5.31 17.10
N ILE A 69 -8.28 -6.02 15.98
CA ILE A 69 -8.10 -7.49 15.95
C ILE A 69 -6.76 -7.86 16.58
N GLY A 70 -5.69 -7.14 16.21
CA GLY A 70 -4.35 -7.34 16.74
C GLY A 70 -4.23 -7.07 18.23
N ALA A 71 -4.84 -5.99 18.72
CA ALA A 71 -4.91 -5.68 20.14
C ALA A 71 -5.68 -6.75 20.91
N GLY A 72 -6.75 -7.29 20.32
CA GLY A 72 -7.53 -8.37 20.88
C GLY A 72 -6.70 -9.63 21.15
N TRP A 73 -6.05 -10.19 20.13
CA TRP A 73 -5.23 -11.40 20.33
C TRP A 73 -3.95 -11.11 21.10
N GLY A 74 -3.34 -9.92 20.94
CA GLY A 74 -2.19 -9.49 21.73
C GLY A 74 -2.51 -9.45 23.23
N ARG A 75 -3.72 -9.02 23.60
CA ARG A 75 -4.19 -9.00 24.99
C ARG A 75 -4.48 -10.41 25.52
N ILE A 76 -4.91 -11.35 24.68
CA ILE A 76 -5.00 -12.79 25.05
C ILE A 76 -3.62 -13.32 25.44
N ILE A 77 -2.60 -13.04 24.63
CA ILE A 77 -1.21 -13.45 24.91
C ILE A 77 -0.70 -12.77 26.18
N GLY A 78 -0.97 -11.46 26.35
CA GLY A 78 -0.60 -10.73 27.56
C GLY A 78 -1.22 -11.33 28.82
N HIS A 79 -2.47 -11.78 28.75
CA HIS A 79 -3.12 -12.48 29.86
C HIS A 79 -2.44 -13.82 30.16
N LEU A 80 -2.08 -14.61 29.14
CA LEU A 80 -1.37 -15.87 29.32
C LEU A 80 0.01 -15.65 29.94
N MET A 81 0.77 -14.64 29.49
CA MET A 81 2.07 -14.29 30.06
C MET A 81 1.94 -13.84 31.52
N HIS A 82 0.90 -13.07 31.85
CA HIS A 82 0.61 -12.65 33.22
C HIS A 82 0.33 -13.84 34.15
N THR A 83 -0.33 -14.90 33.65
CA THR A 83 -0.56 -16.13 34.45
C THR A 83 0.72 -16.93 34.72
N ILE A 84 1.73 -16.81 33.87
CA ILE A 84 3.00 -17.54 34.02
C ILE A 84 3.93 -16.80 35.00
N ASP A 85 4.11 -15.49 34.79
CA ASP A 85 4.94 -14.67 35.67
C ASP A 85 4.31 -13.27 35.86
N PRO A 86 3.54 -13.07 36.95
CA PRO A 86 2.85 -11.82 37.20
C PRO A 86 3.80 -10.68 37.61
N VAL A 87 5.04 -11.00 38.04
CA VAL A 87 6.01 -10.01 38.54
C VAL A 87 6.71 -9.32 37.38
N HIS A 88 7.11 -10.06 36.35
CA HIS A 88 7.78 -9.50 35.18
C HIS A 88 6.80 -9.04 34.08
N PHE A 89 5.61 -9.66 33.98
CA PHE A 89 4.62 -9.36 32.94
C PHE A 89 3.34 -8.77 33.52
N SER A 90 3.43 -7.60 34.16
CA SER A 90 2.28 -6.95 34.81
C SER A 90 1.30 -6.29 33.84
N ASP A 91 1.76 -5.86 32.65
CA ASP A 91 0.97 -4.99 31.75
C ASP A 91 0.52 -5.70 30.46
N PRO A 92 -0.71 -6.24 30.39
CA PRO A 92 -1.22 -6.85 29.17
C PRO A 92 -1.45 -5.83 28.03
N GLY A 93 -1.57 -4.54 28.34
CA GLY A 93 -1.70 -3.48 27.34
C GLY A 93 -0.49 -3.34 26.41
N LYS A 94 0.73 -3.63 26.91
CA LYS A 94 1.95 -3.63 26.08
C LYS A 94 1.91 -4.74 25.03
N PHE A 95 1.42 -5.93 25.42
CA PHE A 95 1.23 -7.04 24.50
C PHE A 95 0.10 -6.79 23.49
N ALA A 96 -0.96 -6.09 23.91
CA ALA A 96 -2.01 -5.64 23.00
C ALA A 96 -1.45 -4.71 21.91
N LEU A 97 -0.59 -3.75 22.28
CA LEU A 97 0.06 -2.86 21.32
C LEU A 97 0.97 -3.62 20.33
N ILE A 98 1.77 -4.56 20.82
CA ILE A 98 2.64 -5.39 19.98
C ILE A 98 1.80 -6.27 19.03
N GLY A 99 0.71 -6.87 19.52
CA GLY A 99 -0.20 -7.65 18.68
C GLY A 99 -0.91 -6.81 17.62
N ALA A 100 -1.32 -5.59 17.97
CA ALA A 100 -1.88 -4.61 17.05
C ALA A 100 -0.90 -4.29 15.91
N ALA A 101 0.36 -4.03 16.25
CA ALA A 101 1.42 -3.78 15.28
C ALA A 101 1.69 -4.99 14.39
N ALA A 102 1.82 -6.19 14.98
CA ALA A 102 2.09 -7.41 14.23
C ALA A 102 0.97 -7.74 13.23
N GLN A 103 -0.30 -7.59 13.62
CA GLN A 103 -1.44 -7.82 12.72
C GLN A 103 -1.44 -6.82 11.56
N LEU A 104 -1.29 -5.53 11.86
CA LEU A 104 -1.32 -4.48 10.84
C LEU A 104 -0.12 -4.55 9.90
N GLY A 105 1.09 -4.79 10.43
CA GLY A 105 2.30 -4.99 9.63
C GLY A 105 2.26 -6.25 8.77
N GLY A 106 1.61 -7.31 9.25
CA GLY A 106 1.37 -8.52 8.47
C GLY A 106 0.42 -8.31 7.29
N ILE A 107 -0.62 -7.48 7.45
CA ILE A 107 -1.59 -7.20 6.37
C ILE A 107 -1.03 -6.20 5.35
N VAL A 108 -0.48 -5.08 5.84
CA VAL A 108 -0.11 -3.92 5.03
C VAL A 108 1.33 -3.98 4.50
N ARG A 109 2.21 -4.79 5.10
CA ARG A 109 3.64 -4.91 4.72
C ARG A 109 4.47 -3.64 4.86
N THR A 110 4.00 -2.63 5.60
CA THR A 110 4.77 -1.41 5.92
C THR A 110 5.42 -1.51 7.29
N THR A 111 6.74 -1.30 7.37
CA THR A 111 7.51 -1.41 8.63
C THR A 111 7.85 -0.03 9.21
N LEU A 112 8.71 0.74 8.56
CA LEU A 112 9.28 1.97 9.14
C LEU A 112 8.24 3.04 9.44
N SER A 113 7.38 3.38 8.47
CA SER A 113 6.33 4.39 8.66
C SER A 113 5.36 3.98 9.77
N LEU A 114 4.99 2.70 9.81
CA LEU A 114 4.07 2.18 10.81
C LEU A 114 4.66 2.21 12.22
N THR A 115 5.93 1.83 12.38
CA THR A 115 6.64 1.95 13.66
C THR A 115 6.60 3.38 14.17
N VAL A 116 6.89 4.36 13.32
CA VAL A 116 6.89 5.77 13.71
C VAL A 116 5.49 6.23 14.10
N ILE A 117 4.45 5.91 13.33
CA ILE A 117 3.07 6.27 13.65
C ILE A 117 2.64 5.70 15.01
N LEU A 118 2.92 4.42 15.28
CA LEU A 118 2.56 3.79 16.56
C LEU A 118 3.37 4.33 17.73
N MET A 119 4.66 4.63 17.51
CA MET A 119 5.54 5.26 18.50
C MET A 119 5.04 6.65 18.90
N GLU A 120 4.72 7.49 17.91
CA GLU A 120 4.17 8.83 18.12
C GLU A 120 2.80 8.77 18.81
N ALA A 121 1.91 7.88 18.36
CA ALA A 121 0.58 7.69 18.97
C ALA A 121 0.65 7.21 20.43
N THR A 122 1.68 6.42 20.77
CA THR A 122 1.90 5.94 22.15
C THR A 122 2.64 6.99 23.00
N GLY A 123 3.31 7.96 22.38
CA GLY A 123 4.11 8.98 23.07
C GLY A 123 5.35 8.41 23.78
N ASN A 124 5.82 7.21 23.40
CA ASN A 124 6.97 6.56 24.02
C ASN A 124 7.91 5.93 22.99
N VAL A 125 9.07 6.57 22.84
CA VAL A 125 10.12 6.17 21.89
C VAL A 125 10.76 4.83 22.25
N ILE A 126 10.78 4.46 23.53
CA ILE A 126 11.39 3.21 24.01
C ILE A 126 10.63 1.99 23.44
N VAL A 127 9.33 2.12 23.20
CA VAL A 127 8.49 1.07 22.61
C VAL A 127 8.73 0.93 21.10
N GLY A 128 9.41 1.88 20.45
CA GLY A 128 9.69 1.85 19.01
C GLY A 128 10.58 0.67 18.58
N LEU A 129 11.62 0.34 19.35
CA LEU A 129 12.52 -0.78 19.04
C LEU A 129 11.79 -2.15 18.99
N PRO A 130 11.04 -2.56 20.04
CA PRO A 130 10.31 -3.84 19.99
C PRO A 130 9.23 -3.84 18.90
N LEU A 131 8.55 -2.71 18.65
CA LEU A 131 7.60 -2.60 17.54
C LEU A 131 8.27 -2.85 16.19
N LEU A 132 9.44 -2.24 15.95
CA LEU A 132 10.18 -2.45 14.71
C LEU A 132 10.56 -3.93 14.52
N MET A 133 11.06 -4.59 15.56
CA MET A 133 11.39 -6.03 15.49
C MET A 133 10.16 -6.88 15.19
N THR A 134 9.02 -6.59 15.82
CA THR A 134 7.79 -7.36 15.60
C THR A 134 7.25 -7.16 14.19
N LEU A 135 7.33 -5.93 13.67
CA LEU A 135 6.90 -5.58 12.32
C LEU A 135 7.80 -6.19 11.24
N THR A 136 9.12 -6.25 11.44
CA THR A 136 10.02 -6.89 10.48
C THR A 136 9.79 -8.40 10.42
N VAL A 137 9.58 -9.06 11.56
CA VAL A 137 9.24 -10.50 11.59
C VAL A 137 7.87 -10.76 10.96
N ALA A 138 6.85 -9.96 11.29
CA ALA A 138 5.51 -10.10 10.71
C ALA A 138 5.52 -9.87 9.18
N LYS A 139 6.24 -8.86 8.72
CA LYS A 139 6.46 -8.60 7.29
C LYS A 139 7.13 -9.79 6.64
N TYR A 140 8.27 -10.23 7.17
CA TYR A 140 9.04 -11.33 6.59
C TYR A 140 8.23 -12.63 6.49
N MET A 141 7.56 -13.02 7.58
CA MET A 141 6.75 -14.25 7.61
C MET A 141 5.63 -14.24 6.58
N GLY A 142 4.97 -13.11 6.39
CA GLY A 142 3.89 -13.10 5.42
C GLY A 142 4.35 -12.74 4.00
N ASP A 143 5.50 -12.08 3.78
CA ASP A 143 6.10 -11.96 2.43
C ASP A 143 6.43 -13.38 1.88
N CYS A 144 6.68 -14.36 2.76
CA CYS A 144 6.80 -15.77 2.37
C CYS A 144 5.48 -16.45 1.96
N LEU A 145 4.32 -15.90 2.35
CA LEU A 145 3.00 -16.51 2.15
C LEU A 145 2.19 -15.80 1.06
N SER A 146 2.22 -14.47 1.03
CA SER A 146 1.32 -13.63 0.24
C SER A 146 1.89 -12.22 0.07
N GLU A 147 1.49 -11.53 -0.99
CA GLU A 147 1.77 -10.10 -1.13
C GLU A 147 0.99 -9.25 -0.10
N GLY A 148 1.32 -7.96 0.00
CA GLY A 148 0.53 -7.03 0.82
C GLY A 148 -0.84 -6.77 0.21
N ILE A 149 -1.84 -6.50 1.05
CA ILE A 149 -3.22 -6.32 0.58
C ILE A 149 -3.36 -5.19 -0.44
N TYR A 150 -2.59 -4.11 -0.28
CA TYR A 150 -2.61 -2.98 -1.21
C TYR A 150 -1.99 -3.33 -2.56
N ASP A 151 -0.87 -4.05 -2.56
CA ASP A 151 -0.18 -4.47 -3.78
C ASP A 151 -1.03 -5.50 -4.56
N GLU A 152 -1.69 -6.43 -3.85
CA GLU A 152 -2.61 -7.40 -4.43
C GLU A 152 -3.80 -6.72 -5.13
N HIS A 153 -4.41 -5.71 -4.49
CA HIS A 153 -5.48 -4.92 -5.11
C HIS A 153 -5.01 -4.10 -6.33
N ILE A 154 -3.76 -3.63 -6.33
CA ILE A 154 -3.17 -2.94 -7.49
C ILE A 154 -3.00 -3.93 -8.65
N GLY A 155 -2.55 -5.14 -8.36
CA GLY A 155 -2.45 -6.24 -9.33
C GLY A 155 -3.80 -6.64 -9.92
N LEU A 156 -4.84 -6.79 -9.08
CA LEU A 156 -6.20 -7.12 -9.51
C LEU A 156 -6.82 -6.03 -10.40
N ASN A 157 -6.52 -4.77 -10.12
CA ASN A 157 -6.97 -3.64 -10.94
C ASN A 157 -6.15 -3.45 -12.23
N SER A 158 -5.16 -4.31 -12.50
CA SER A 158 -4.28 -4.24 -13.68
C SER A 158 -3.60 -2.87 -13.84
N MET A 159 -3.30 -2.20 -12.73
CA MET A 159 -2.61 -0.91 -12.75
C MET A 159 -1.10 -1.15 -12.90
N ALA A 160 -0.49 -0.46 -13.87
CA ALA A 160 0.95 -0.55 -14.11
C ALA A 160 1.73 0.26 -13.06
N LEU A 161 1.99 -0.35 -11.91
CA LEU A 161 2.87 0.20 -10.88
C LEU A 161 4.29 -0.38 -11.04
N LEU A 162 5.30 0.49 -11.01
CA LEU A 162 6.69 0.06 -11.04
C LEU A 162 7.16 -0.27 -9.61
N PRO A 163 7.64 -1.50 -9.34
CA PRO A 163 8.15 -1.85 -8.02
C PRO A 163 9.47 -1.12 -7.73
N TRP A 164 9.81 -0.96 -6.44
CA TRP A 164 11.05 -0.30 -6.00
C TRP A 164 12.31 -1.02 -6.49
N THR A 165 12.28 -2.35 -6.53
CA THR A 165 13.36 -3.18 -7.05
C THR A 165 12.90 -3.97 -8.28
N PRO A 166 13.72 -4.07 -9.33
CA PRO A 166 13.41 -4.93 -10.46
C PRO A 166 13.36 -6.39 -10.02
N HIS A 167 12.50 -7.18 -10.68
CA HIS A 167 12.46 -8.62 -10.47
C HIS A 167 13.82 -9.26 -10.84
N SER A 168 14.22 -10.31 -10.16
CA SER A 168 15.52 -10.99 -10.38
C SER A 168 15.71 -11.46 -11.83
N LEU A 169 14.63 -11.87 -12.50
CA LEU A 169 14.62 -12.25 -13.91
C LEU A 169 14.87 -11.09 -14.88
N SER A 170 14.67 -9.84 -14.44
CA SER A 170 14.89 -8.65 -15.27
C SER A 170 16.36 -8.28 -15.37
N ILE A 171 17.24 -8.83 -14.52
CA ILE A 171 18.67 -8.49 -14.49
C ILE A 171 19.38 -8.90 -15.80
N THR A 172 18.91 -9.97 -16.45
CA THR A 172 19.50 -10.50 -17.69
C THR A 172 18.90 -9.89 -18.96
N LYS A 173 17.79 -9.14 -18.84
CA LYS A 173 17.07 -8.56 -19.98
C LYS A 173 17.74 -7.27 -20.42
N ARG A 174 17.91 -7.10 -21.73
CA ARG A 174 18.47 -5.87 -22.32
C ARG A 174 17.33 -4.91 -22.64
N ALA A 175 17.61 -3.61 -22.63
CA ALA A 175 16.65 -2.60 -23.07
C ALA A 175 16.13 -2.87 -24.50
N TYR A 176 16.98 -3.47 -25.35
CA TYR A 176 16.62 -3.91 -26.69
C TYR A 176 15.44 -4.92 -26.72
N ASP A 177 15.35 -5.79 -25.72
CA ASP A 177 14.31 -6.83 -25.64
C ASP A 177 12.96 -6.27 -25.12
N LEU A 178 13.00 -5.11 -24.47
CA LEU A 178 11.85 -4.50 -23.80
C LEU A 178 11.30 -3.27 -24.54
N MET A 179 12.12 -2.62 -25.37
CA MET A 179 11.68 -1.46 -26.12
C MET A 179 10.62 -1.81 -27.16
N SER A 180 9.65 -0.92 -27.35
CA SER A 180 8.62 -1.07 -28.37
C SER A 180 9.17 -0.73 -29.75
N ASN A 181 8.97 -1.61 -30.73
CA ASN A 181 9.38 -1.41 -32.12
C ASN A 181 8.22 -1.76 -33.06
N PRO A 182 7.98 -0.99 -34.14
CA PRO A 182 8.73 0.19 -34.58
C PRO A 182 8.40 1.47 -33.79
N VAL A 183 9.38 2.37 -33.65
CA VAL A 183 9.19 3.67 -32.96
C VAL A 183 8.60 4.70 -33.91
N VAL A 184 7.54 5.40 -33.49
CA VAL A 184 6.99 6.55 -34.22
C VAL A 184 7.80 7.80 -33.87
N PHE A 185 8.50 8.37 -34.84
CA PHE A 185 9.34 9.55 -34.67
C PHE A 185 8.85 10.72 -35.53
N LEU A 186 9.32 11.93 -35.19
CA LEU A 186 9.08 13.16 -35.92
C LEU A 186 10.40 13.73 -36.45
N TYR A 187 10.34 14.43 -37.58
CA TYR A 187 11.50 15.19 -38.08
C TYR A 187 11.43 16.63 -37.56
N PRO A 188 12.58 17.31 -37.34
CA PRO A 188 12.58 18.72 -36.93
C PRO A 188 11.87 19.63 -37.92
N ILE A 189 11.90 19.27 -39.21
CA ILE A 189 11.23 19.98 -40.29
C ILE A 189 10.31 18.98 -40.98
N MET A 190 9.00 19.14 -40.78
CA MET A 190 7.98 18.32 -41.43
C MET A 190 6.72 19.14 -41.73
N ARG A 191 5.89 18.65 -42.66
CA ARG A 191 4.62 19.31 -42.98
C ARG A 191 3.64 19.16 -41.83
N VAL A 192 2.91 20.23 -41.53
CA VAL A 192 1.92 20.24 -40.44
C VAL A 192 0.84 19.18 -40.65
N SER A 193 0.43 18.91 -41.89
CA SER A 193 -0.55 17.87 -42.21
C SER A 193 -0.06 16.48 -41.79
N GLU A 194 1.18 16.14 -42.12
CA GLU A 194 1.79 14.84 -41.79
C GLU A 194 2.01 14.70 -40.27
N LEU A 195 2.32 15.81 -39.60
CA LEU A 195 2.50 15.86 -38.15
C LEU A 195 1.18 15.58 -37.42
N VAL A 196 0.10 16.23 -37.85
CA VAL A 196 -1.24 15.99 -37.28
C VAL A 196 -1.69 14.56 -37.57
N GLU A 197 -1.45 14.03 -38.76
CA GLU A 197 -1.79 12.65 -39.11
C GLU A 197 -1.04 11.64 -38.23
N ARG A 198 0.29 11.78 -38.09
CA ARG A 198 1.10 10.88 -37.25
C ARG A 198 0.69 10.91 -35.78
N VAL A 199 0.32 12.08 -35.25
CA VAL A 199 -0.04 12.22 -33.84
C VAL A 199 -1.48 11.75 -33.59
N THR A 200 -2.39 11.97 -34.53
CA THR A 200 -3.79 11.53 -34.41
C THR A 200 -3.93 10.01 -34.58
N ASN A 201 -3.10 9.40 -35.42
CA ASN A 201 -3.13 7.96 -35.68
C ASN A 201 -2.49 7.11 -34.56
N ASN A 202 -1.83 7.72 -33.57
CA ASN A 202 -1.12 7.00 -32.51
C ASN A 202 -1.61 7.42 -31.12
N LEU A 203 -1.64 6.46 -30.20
CA LEU A 203 -2.02 6.68 -28.79
C LEU A 203 -0.85 7.15 -27.90
N HIS A 204 0.27 7.52 -28.51
CA HIS A 204 1.48 7.90 -27.79
C HIS A 204 1.45 9.38 -27.40
N HIS A 205 1.81 9.68 -26.14
CA HIS A 205 1.84 11.05 -25.64
C HIS A 205 3.18 11.76 -25.85
N GLY A 206 4.24 11.03 -26.20
CA GLY A 206 5.59 11.57 -26.42
C GLY A 206 6.21 11.02 -27.70
N PHE A 207 6.82 11.90 -28.48
CA PHE A 207 7.43 11.56 -29.76
C PHE A 207 8.91 11.99 -29.79
N PRO A 208 9.84 11.07 -30.12
CA PRO A 208 11.23 11.43 -30.36
C PRO A 208 11.38 12.20 -31.67
N VAL A 209 12.26 13.20 -31.66
CA VAL A 209 12.64 14.01 -32.81
C VAL A 209 14.01 13.54 -33.31
N VAL A 210 14.08 13.08 -34.55
CA VAL A 210 15.29 12.45 -35.13
C VAL A 210 15.75 13.14 -36.40
N VAL A 211 17.06 13.14 -36.64
CA VAL A 211 17.71 13.71 -37.83
C VAL A 211 18.55 12.66 -38.54
N GLY A 212 18.47 12.64 -39.87
CA GLY A 212 19.31 11.79 -40.72
C GLY A 212 18.52 10.74 -41.51
N SER A 213 19.26 9.83 -42.17
CA SER A 213 18.66 8.73 -42.92
C SER A 213 18.07 7.70 -41.97
N THR A 214 16.76 7.54 -42.02
CA THR A 214 16.02 6.56 -41.23
C THR A 214 15.71 5.35 -42.10
N ASP A 215 16.19 4.17 -41.68
CA ASP A 215 15.89 2.90 -42.33
C ASP A 215 15.34 1.93 -41.28
N SER A 216 14.01 1.86 -41.22
CA SER A 216 13.28 1.01 -40.27
C SER A 216 13.61 -0.48 -40.44
N SER A 217 14.04 -0.89 -41.64
CA SER A 217 14.42 -2.28 -41.94
C SER A 217 15.76 -2.69 -41.34
N ARG A 218 16.65 -1.71 -41.09
CA ARG A 218 17.99 -1.92 -40.53
C ARG A 218 18.12 -1.43 -39.09
N PHE A 219 17.00 -1.16 -38.42
CA PHE A 219 16.99 -0.60 -37.07
C PHE A 219 17.77 0.72 -36.95
N SER A 220 17.84 1.51 -38.04
CA SER A 220 18.57 2.77 -38.07
C SER A 220 17.59 3.93 -37.96
N TYR A 221 17.46 4.51 -36.77
CA TYR A 221 16.50 5.60 -36.50
C TYR A 221 17.12 7.01 -36.55
N GLY A 222 18.29 7.17 -37.19
CA GLY A 222 18.99 8.46 -37.25
C GLY A 222 19.51 8.91 -35.87
N THR A 223 19.90 10.18 -35.78
CA THR A 223 20.40 10.79 -34.54
C THR A 223 19.24 11.44 -33.78
N LEU A 224 19.07 11.07 -32.50
CA LEU A 224 18.09 11.70 -31.62
C LEU A 224 18.51 13.13 -31.29
N VAL A 225 17.64 14.09 -31.58
CA VAL A 225 17.83 15.51 -31.24
C VAL A 225 17.10 15.88 -29.95
N GLY A 226 15.93 15.29 -29.72
CA GLY A 226 15.14 15.54 -28.52
C GLY A 226 13.84 14.75 -28.50
N MET A 227 12.96 15.07 -27.54
CA MET A 227 11.60 14.53 -27.47
C MET A 227 10.61 15.67 -27.30
N ILE A 228 9.42 15.52 -27.88
CA ILE A 228 8.32 16.47 -27.75
C ILE A 228 7.04 15.75 -27.33
N SER A 229 6.30 16.30 -26.37
CA SER A 229 5.00 15.75 -25.99
C SER A 229 3.90 16.22 -26.95
N SER A 230 2.89 15.38 -27.13
CA SER A 230 1.66 15.69 -27.86
C SER A 230 0.96 16.96 -27.36
N GLU A 231 0.99 17.22 -26.05
CA GLU A 231 0.44 18.43 -25.44
C GLU A 231 1.19 19.70 -25.87
N HIS A 232 2.52 19.69 -25.84
CA HIS A 232 3.33 20.82 -26.32
C HIS A 232 3.11 21.06 -27.82
N LEU A 233 2.98 19.97 -28.59
CA LEU A 233 2.68 20.03 -30.01
C LEU A 233 1.31 20.67 -30.28
N ALA A 234 0.29 20.30 -29.51
CA ALA A 234 -1.04 20.88 -29.60
C ALA A 234 -1.03 22.39 -29.28
N LEU A 235 -0.24 22.81 -28.28
CA LEU A 235 -0.07 24.24 -27.95
C LEU A 235 0.64 25.01 -29.07
N LEU A 236 1.65 24.41 -29.73
CA LEU A 236 2.33 25.02 -30.87
C LEU A 236 1.39 25.21 -32.06
N LEU A 237 0.54 24.22 -32.33
CA LEU A 237 -0.49 24.29 -33.37
C LEU A 237 -1.55 25.35 -33.05
N GLN A 238 -2.00 25.43 -31.80
CA GLN A 238 -2.97 26.44 -31.35
C GLN A 238 -2.43 27.86 -31.52
N LYS A 239 -1.15 28.08 -31.21
CA LYS A 239 -0.48 29.39 -31.39
C LYS A 239 -0.08 29.70 -32.84
N ARG A 240 -0.36 28.78 -33.79
CA ARG A 240 0.05 28.87 -35.20
C ARG A 240 1.52 29.26 -35.38
N VAL A 241 2.41 28.69 -34.54
CA VAL A 241 3.85 28.89 -34.68
C VAL A 241 4.33 28.03 -35.84
N CYS A 242 4.12 28.51 -37.06
CA CYS A 242 4.56 27.86 -38.28
C CYS A 242 5.52 28.79 -39.02
N TYR A 243 6.70 28.27 -39.35
CA TYR A 243 7.59 28.96 -40.29
C TYR A 243 7.04 28.77 -41.69
N LEU A 244 6.62 29.87 -42.32
CA LEU A 244 6.25 29.88 -43.73
C LEU A 244 7.55 29.80 -44.54
N PHE A 245 7.98 28.59 -44.91
CA PHE A 245 9.02 28.45 -45.93
C PHE A 245 8.40 28.81 -47.28
N LEU A 246 8.47 30.10 -47.62
CA LEU A 246 8.36 30.59 -49.00
C LEU A 246 9.60 30.08 -49.75
N LEU A 247 9.41 29.02 -50.53
CA LEU A 247 10.30 28.62 -51.62
C LEU A 247 9.65 29.04 -52.93
#